data_AF-A0A840MWD8-F1
#
_entry.id   AF-A0A840MWD8-F1
#
_cell.length_a   1.000
_cell.length_b   1.000
_cell.length_c   1.000
_cell.angle_alpha   90.00
_cell.angle_beta   90.00
_cell.angle_gamma   90.00
#
_symmetry.space_group_name_H-M   'P 1'
#
loop_
_entity.id
_entity.type
_entity.pdbx_description
1 polymer ?
#
loop_
_entity_poly.entity_id
_entity_poly.type
_entity_poly.pdbx_seq_one_letter_code
_entity_poly.pdbx_strand_id
1 'polypeptide(L)'
;MEKALDAQATRGLILQGAGMIAPVLAGKLGGLKGKPLASGPAPVSEPQPTAGRPLPSHTVAESSPYTRNAGSEPVVVQGGVKSGEGVSNGTLGEIVGGGNTFNDAGRLSRNGNRAVFAQETINTCGPTSCGMVLDTLGRPVNLGTLVQQIQVGRNGVGIDSLAKLLQSEGVNASYQSRLSIEALRKATADGNPAIVAVKLEGGGHAVVVDGITTRQGVEVVSIRDPWKGAQYHEQLDVFKQRYYRQGVIIKGSK
;
A
#
# COMPACT_ATOMS: atom_id res chain seq x y z
N MET A 1 -40.72 30.31 38.81
CA MET A 1 -40.50 28.86 38.98
C MET A 1 -39.25 28.53 38.18
N GLU A 2 -38.03 28.78 38.68
CA GLU A 2 -37.27 27.93 39.64
C GLU A 2 -37.21 26.47 39.15
N LYS A 3 -36.07 25.78 38.93
CA LYS A 3 -34.68 25.78 39.47
C LYS A 3 -33.76 25.20 38.36
N ALA A 4 -32.46 25.45 38.18
CA ALA A 4 -31.27 25.56 39.03
C ALA A 4 -30.79 24.24 39.69
N LEU A 5 -29.46 23.98 39.54
CA LEU A 5 -28.58 22.99 40.20
C LEU A 5 -28.71 21.52 39.72
N ASP A 6 -27.63 20.74 39.55
CA ASP A 6 -26.50 20.61 40.48
C ASP A 6 -25.19 20.14 39.84
N ALA A 7 -24.08 20.54 40.46
CA ALA A 7 -22.72 20.13 40.20
C ALA A 7 -22.09 19.68 41.52
N GLN A 8 -21.55 18.45 41.59
CA GLN A 8 -20.60 17.99 42.61
C GLN A 8 -19.72 16.90 41.94
N ALA A 9 -18.40 17.05 41.75
CA ALA A 9 -17.31 17.04 42.73
C ALA A 9 -17.38 15.84 43.72
N THR A 10 -16.34 15.01 43.82
CA THR A 10 -15.44 14.89 44.99
C THR A 10 -14.43 13.71 44.85
N ARG A 11 -13.21 13.92 45.39
CA ARG A 11 -12.17 12.96 45.90
C ARG A 11 -11.30 12.21 44.87
N GLY A 12 -9.96 12.24 44.88
CA GLY A 12 -8.96 12.72 45.84
C GLY A 12 -8.51 11.64 46.84
N LEU A 13 -7.36 10.96 46.58
CA LEU A 13 -6.50 10.23 47.54
C LEU A 13 -5.12 9.95 46.86
N ILE A 14 -4.03 10.67 47.16
CA ILE A 14 -2.91 10.40 48.12
C ILE A 14 -2.18 9.06 47.79
N LEU A 15 -0.95 9.04 47.24
CA LEU A 15 0.42 9.32 47.74
C LEU A 15 1.01 8.25 48.72
N GLN A 16 2.31 7.97 48.52
CA GLN A 16 3.29 7.18 49.32
C GLN A 16 3.46 5.73 48.85
N GLY A 17 4.66 5.14 48.73
CA GLY A 17 6.02 5.52 49.12
C GLY A 17 6.83 4.25 49.44
N ALA A 18 8.17 4.32 49.38
CA ALA A 18 9.18 3.28 49.69
C ALA A 18 9.30 2.14 48.65
N GLY A 19 10.48 1.76 48.15
CA GLY A 19 11.82 1.79 48.72
C GLY A 19 12.29 0.34 48.93
N MET A 20 13.60 0.10 48.78
CA MET A 20 14.39 -0.98 49.39
C MET A 20 14.83 -2.22 48.56
N ILE A 21 16.14 -2.20 48.27
CA ILE A 21 17.21 -3.24 48.41
C ILE A 21 17.28 -4.49 47.50
N ALA A 22 18.43 -4.57 46.84
CA ALA A 22 19.07 -5.79 46.33
C ALA A 22 19.70 -6.63 47.46
N PRO A 23 20.03 -7.90 47.17
CA PRO A 23 21.23 -8.51 47.72
C PRO A 23 22.19 -8.98 46.63
N VAL A 24 23.45 -8.58 46.81
CA VAL A 24 24.67 -9.19 46.26
C VAL A 24 24.88 -10.53 46.96
N LEU A 25 25.08 -11.61 46.20
CA LEU A 25 25.57 -12.87 46.75
C LEU A 25 26.96 -13.16 46.18
N ALA A 26 27.96 -13.09 47.06
CA ALA A 26 29.34 -13.48 46.80
C ALA A 26 29.62 -14.86 47.42
N GLY A 27 30.33 -15.72 46.69
CA GLY A 27 31.00 -16.93 47.19
C GLY A 27 31.44 -17.81 46.02
N LYS A 28 32.57 -18.52 46.03
CA LYS A 28 33.70 -18.66 46.95
C LYS A 28 34.79 -19.39 46.14
N LEU A 29 36.06 -19.09 46.42
CA LEU A 29 37.26 -19.66 45.79
C LEU A 29 37.34 -21.19 45.92
N GLY A 30 37.89 -21.84 44.90
CA GLY A 30 38.41 -23.21 44.95
C GLY A 30 39.29 -23.48 43.72
N GLY A 31 40.60 -23.47 43.92
CA GLY A 31 41.58 -23.67 42.85
C GLY A 31 41.88 -25.15 42.56
N LEU A 32 42.34 -25.43 41.34
CA LEU A 32 43.12 -26.62 41.02
C LEU A 32 44.24 -26.26 40.04
N LYS A 33 45.47 -26.58 40.45
CA LYS A 33 46.72 -26.51 39.68
C LYS A 33 46.84 -27.74 38.76
N GLY A 34 47.19 -27.49 37.50
CA GLY A 34 48.27 -28.17 36.76
C GLY A 34 48.04 -29.57 36.17
N LYS A 35 48.12 -29.65 34.83
CA LYS A 35 49.22 -30.32 34.08
C LYS A 35 49.05 -30.13 32.55
N PRO A 36 50.13 -29.99 31.77
CA PRO A 36 50.10 -29.81 30.31
C PRO A 36 50.42 -31.12 29.57
N LEU A 37 49.80 -31.35 28.42
CA LEU A 37 50.11 -32.30 27.33
C LEU A 37 48.94 -32.14 26.32
N ALA A 38 49.03 -32.19 25.00
CA ALA A 38 50.06 -32.10 23.97
C ALA A 38 49.25 -32.06 22.64
N SER A 39 49.91 -31.64 21.55
CA SER A 39 49.58 -31.96 20.15
C SER A 39 48.18 -31.60 19.61
N GLY A 40 48.12 -30.52 18.82
CA GLY A 40 46.97 -30.21 17.99
C GLY A 40 46.81 -31.15 16.77
N PRO A 41 45.64 -31.12 16.12
CA PRO A 41 45.50 -31.55 14.73
C PRO A 41 45.45 -30.35 13.77
N ALA A 42 45.76 -30.68 12.52
CA ALA A 42 46.10 -29.88 11.34
C ALA A 42 45.14 -28.71 10.96
N PRO A 43 45.63 -27.73 10.18
CA PRO A 43 44.79 -26.69 9.59
C PRO A 43 43.77 -27.30 8.62
N VAL A 44 42.50 -27.02 8.87
CA VAL A 44 41.39 -27.24 7.94
C VAL A 44 41.61 -26.37 6.71
N SER A 45 41.73 -27.01 5.55
CA SER A 45 41.87 -26.38 4.24
C SER A 45 40.63 -25.55 3.90
N GLU A 46 40.86 -24.31 3.47
CA GLU A 46 39.85 -23.43 2.88
C GLU A 46 39.31 -24.06 1.58
N PRO A 47 37.98 -24.07 1.34
CA PRO A 47 37.46 -24.43 0.03
C PRO A 47 37.75 -23.31 -0.98
N GLN A 48 38.47 -23.66 -2.05
CA GLN A 48 38.68 -22.80 -3.21
C GLN A 48 37.35 -22.37 -3.86
N PRO A 49 37.30 -21.17 -4.49
CA PRO A 49 36.12 -20.69 -5.19
C PRO A 49 35.91 -21.51 -6.47
N THR A 50 34.83 -22.31 -6.52
CA THR A 50 34.40 -22.94 -7.77
C THR A 50 33.92 -21.88 -8.74
N ALA A 51 34.66 -21.74 -9.84
CA ALA A 51 34.27 -20.99 -11.01
C ALA A 51 32.90 -21.44 -11.55
N GLY A 52 32.09 -20.47 -11.94
CA GLY A 52 31.18 -20.56 -13.08
C GLY A 52 30.01 -21.54 -13.00
N ARG A 53 28.87 -21.10 -12.46
CA ARG A 53 27.58 -21.39 -13.10
C ARG A 53 27.05 -20.08 -13.68
N PRO A 54 26.92 -19.95 -15.02
CA PRO A 54 26.18 -18.84 -15.57
C PRO A 54 24.74 -18.91 -15.04
N LEU A 55 24.26 -17.79 -14.51
CA LEU A 55 22.84 -17.59 -14.24
C LEU A 55 22.08 -17.88 -15.54
N PRO A 56 20.96 -18.64 -15.51
CA PRO A 56 20.11 -18.74 -16.67
C PRO A 56 19.61 -17.33 -17.01
N SER A 57 20.11 -16.80 -18.11
CA SER A 57 19.52 -15.68 -18.83
C SER A 57 18.12 -16.13 -19.25
N HIS A 58 17.13 -15.80 -18.44
CA HIS A 58 15.73 -15.91 -18.84
C HIS A 58 15.48 -14.82 -19.88
N THR A 59 15.64 -15.21 -21.14
CA THR A 59 15.00 -14.54 -22.27
C THR A 59 13.53 -14.42 -21.91
N VAL A 60 13.06 -13.18 -21.74
CA VAL A 60 11.68 -12.88 -21.41
C VAL A 60 10.84 -13.23 -22.64
N ALA A 61 10.29 -14.43 -22.67
CA ALA A 61 9.22 -14.74 -23.60
C ALA A 61 7.99 -13.93 -23.15
N GLU A 62 7.58 -12.98 -23.98
CA GLU A 62 6.31 -12.26 -23.86
C GLU A 62 5.16 -13.26 -23.81
N SER A 63 4.69 -13.57 -22.61
CA SER A 63 3.39 -14.18 -22.36
C SER A 63 3.02 -13.98 -20.90
N SER A 64 2.86 -12.72 -20.49
CA SER A 64 2.17 -12.43 -19.23
C SER A 64 0.67 -12.37 -19.53
N PRO A 65 -0.17 -13.27 -19.00
CA PRO A 65 -1.62 -13.29 -19.24
C PRO A 65 -2.36 -12.14 -18.54
N TYR A 66 -1.65 -11.23 -17.87
CA TYR A 66 -2.27 -10.10 -17.17
C TYR A 66 -2.72 -9.02 -18.15
N THR A 67 -4.04 -8.82 -18.22
CA THR A 67 -4.65 -7.76 -19.02
C THR A 67 -4.25 -6.40 -18.45
N ARG A 68 -3.33 -5.71 -19.14
CA ARG A 68 -3.18 -4.27 -19.00
C ARG A 68 -4.47 -3.65 -19.50
N ASN A 69 -5.25 -3.03 -18.61
CA ASN A 69 -6.26 -2.06 -19.05
C ASN A 69 -5.52 -0.81 -19.54
N ALA A 70 -5.00 -0.88 -20.78
CA ALA A 70 -4.74 0.32 -21.55
C ALA A 70 -6.10 0.99 -21.79
N GLY A 71 -6.19 2.29 -21.52
CA GLY A 71 -7.45 3.04 -21.44
C GLY A 71 -8.51 2.59 -22.43
N SER A 72 -9.66 2.16 -21.90
CA SER A 72 -10.82 1.77 -22.69
C SER A 72 -11.26 2.94 -23.58
N GLU A 73 -11.20 2.73 -24.90
CA GLU A 73 -11.88 3.56 -25.89
C GLU A 73 -13.39 3.60 -25.60
N PRO A 74 -14.09 4.72 -25.84
CA PRO A 74 -15.53 4.80 -25.60
C PRO A 74 -16.29 3.89 -26.57
N VAL A 75 -16.97 2.89 -26.02
CA VAL A 75 -17.94 2.07 -26.75
C VAL A 75 -19.11 2.97 -27.17
N VAL A 76 -19.21 3.28 -28.46
CA VAL A 76 -20.38 3.93 -29.06
C VAL A 76 -21.49 2.89 -29.15
N VAL A 77 -22.42 2.91 -28.20
CA VAL A 77 -23.70 2.19 -28.33
C VAL A 77 -24.61 3.02 -29.23
N GLN A 78 -24.70 2.63 -30.50
CA GLN A 78 -25.59 3.22 -31.48
C GLN A 78 -27.04 2.75 -31.22
N GLY A 79 -27.76 3.46 -30.35
CA GLY A 79 -29.18 3.25 -30.09
C GLY A 79 -29.99 4.41 -30.66
N GLY A 80 -30.62 4.19 -31.81
CA GLY A 80 -31.47 5.19 -32.46
C GLY A 80 -32.78 5.43 -31.71
N VAL A 81 -33.20 6.69 -31.62
CA VAL A 81 -34.60 7.06 -31.37
C VAL A 81 -34.98 8.24 -32.27
N LYS A 82 -36.14 8.09 -32.89
CA LYS A 82 -36.73 8.95 -33.91
C LYS A 82 -37.13 10.34 -33.36
N SER A 83 -37.00 11.28 -34.28
CA SER A 83 -37.49 12.65 -34.36
C SER A 83 -38.86 12.95 -33.74
N GLY A 84 -38.95 14.12 -33.08
CA GLY A 84 -40.18 14.87 -32.82
C GLY A 84 -39.84 16.29 -32.36
N GLU A 85 -40.17 17.27 -33.18
CA GLU A 85 -39.77 18.69 -33.15
C GLU A 85 -40.32 19.51 -31.97
N GLY A 86 -39.55 20.54 -31.59
CA GLY A 86 -39.95 21.59 -30.66
C GLY A 86 -38.82 22.62 -30.48
N VAL A 87 -38.60 23.45 -31.49
CA VAL A 87 -37.59 24.53 -31.52
C VAL A 87 -38.02 25.70 -30.64
N SER A 88 -37.15 26.13 -29.73
CA SER A 88 -37.06 27.54 -29.33
C SER A 88 -35.59 27.95 -29.20
N ASN A 89 -35.26 28.98 -29.98
CA ASN A 89 -33.96 29.59 -30.20
C ASN A 89 -33.35 30.16 -28.91
N GLY A 90 -32.11 29.80 -28.60
CA GLY A 90 -31.36 30.37 -27.50
C GLY A 90 -29.93 29.85 -27.42
N THR A 91 -29.01 30.60 -28.05
CA THR A 91 -27.56 30.63 -27.80
C THR A 91 -26.75 29.40 -28.22
N LEU A 92 -25.90 29.60 -29.24
CA LEU A 92 -24.77 28.72 -29.56
C LEU A 92 -23.81 28.65 -28.36
N GLY A 93 -23.73 27.47 -27.74
CA GLY A 93 -22.60 27.10 -26.90
C GLY A 93 -22.93 26.34 -25.62
N GLU A 94 -23.49 25.13 -25.69
CA GLU A 94 -23.26 24.11 -24.66
C GLU A 94 -23.66 22.72 -25.19
N ILE A 95 -22.73 22.03 -25.85
CA ILE A 95 -22.74 20.57 -25.87
C ILE A 95 -21.75 20.14 -24.78
N VAL A 96 -22.20 20.09 -23.51
CA VAL A 96 -21.43 19.48 -22.42
C VAL A 96 -21.90 18.04 -22.26
N GLY A 97 -21.27 17.17 -23.05
CA GLY A 97 -21.33 15.72 -22.88
C GLY A 97 -20.59 15.29 -21.62
N GLY A 98 -21.18 14.35 -20.87
CA GLY A 98 -20.80 13.99 -19.50
C GLY A 98 -19.37 13.48 -19.28
N GLY A 99 -18.92 13.60 -18.03
CA GLY A 99 -17.70 12.94 -17.53
C GLY A 99 -16.84 13.71 -16.53
N ASN A 100 -17.16 14.96 -16.19
CA ASN A 100 -16.29 15.84 -15.40
C ASN A 100 -16.88 16.25 -14.05
N THR A 101 -17.64 15.41 -13.36
CA THR A 101 -18.12 15.69 -12.00
C THR A 101 -17.91 14.49 -11.08
N PHE A 102 -17.79 14.74 -9.78
CA PHE A 102 -17.80 13.66 -8.80
C PHE A 102 -19.16 12.97 -8.81
N ASN A 103 -19.16 11.64 -8.81
CA ASN A 103 -20.37 10.86 -8.60
C ASN A 103 -20.79 10.83 -7.12
N ASP A 104 -21.91 10.17 -6.82
CA ASP A 104 -22.46 10.07 -5.46
C ASP A 104 -21.50 9.42 -4.45
N ALA A 105 -20.54 8.63 -4.92
CA ALA A 105 -19.49 8.04 -4.09
C ALA A 105 -18.30 8.98 -3.86
N GLY A 106 -18.38 10.24 -4.28
CA GLY A 106 -17.28 11.21 -4.21
C GLY A 106 -16.12 10.85 -5.13
N ARG A 107 -16.37 10.16 -6.24
CA ARG A 107 -15.33 9.71 -7.18
C ARG A 107 -15.44 10.40 -8.53
N LEU A 108 -14.28 10.75 -9.07
CA LEU A 108 -14.11 11.29 -10.41
C LEU A 108 -13.21 10.32 -11.19
N SER A 109 -13.59 9.99 -12.42
CA SER A 109 -12.77 9.11 -13.27
C SER A 109 -11.37 9.72 -13.47
N ARG A 110 -10.36 8.86 -13.57
CA ARG A 110 -8.97 9.27 -13.77
C ARG A 110 -8.41 8.58 -15.01
N ASN A 111 -7.89 9.35 -15.94
CA ASN A 111 -7.12 8.83 -17.07
C ASN A 111 -5.64 9.12 -16.83
N GLY A 112 -4.94 8.17 -16.22
CA GLY A 112 -3.50 8.22 -15.97
C GLY A 112 -2.72 7.31 -16.91
N ASN A 113 -1.43 7.63 -17.12
CA ASN A 113 -0.48 6.83 -17.92
C ASN A 113 0.19 5.69 -17.12
N ARG A 114 -0.03 5.63 -15.79
CA ARG A 114 0.49 4.54 -14.95
C ARG A 114 -0.34 3.30 -15.15
N ALA A 115 0.31 2.14 -15.24
CA ALA A 115 -0.40 0.88 -15.41
C ALA A 115 -1.39 0.62 -14.27
N VAL A 116 -2.54 0.09 -14.64
CA VAL A 116 -3.56 -0.40 -13.72
C VAL A 116 -3.77 -1.87 -14.00
N PHE A 117 -3.60 -2.70 -12.98
CA PHE A 117 -3.76 -4.15 -13.07
C PHE A 117 -5.01 -4.56 -12.32
N ALA A 118 -5.83 -5.40 -12.93
CA ALA A 118 -6.94 -6.04 -12.26
C ALA A 118 -6.43 -7.24 -11.45
N GLN A 119 -6.95 -7.43 -10.24
CA GLN A 119 -6.76 -8.67 -9.51
C GLN A 119 -7.61 -9.79 -10.16
N GLU A 120 -7.02 -10.95 -10.37
CA GLU A 120 -7.69 -12.08 -11.02
C GLU A 120 -8.46 -12.95 -10.01
N THR A 121 -8.04 -12.96 -8.75
CA THR A 121 -8.66 -13.76 -7.69
C THR A 121 -9.00 -12.92 -6.49
N ILE A 122 -9.95 -13.40 -5.69
CA ILE A 122 -10.26 -12.78 -4.40
C ILE A 122 -9.00 -12.85 -3.51
N ASN A 123 -8.73 -11.79 -2.75
CA ASN A 123 -7.58 -11.65 -1.84
C ASN A 123 -6.21 -11.27 -2.45
N THR A 124 -6.08 -11.11 -3.77
CA THR A 124 -4.78 -10.71 -4.38
C THR A 124 -4.60 -9.20 -4.56
N CYS A 125 -5.44 -8.36 -3.97
CA CYS A 125 -5.33 -6.89 -4.08
C CYS A 125 -3.95 -6.36 -3.64
N GLY A 126 -3.37 -6.96 -2.60
CA GLY A 126 -2.04 -6.62 -2.09
C GLY A 126 -0.91 -6.86 -3.09
N PRO A 127 -0.65 -8.10 -3.55
CA PRO A 127 0.38 -8.36 -4.55
C PRO A 127 0.10 -7.68 -5.89
N THR A 128 -1.16 -7.55 -6.33
CA THR A 128 -1.50 -6.76 -7.52
C THR A 128 -1.11 -5.28 -7.36
N SER A 129 -1.31 -4.71 -6.17
CA SER A 129 -0.84 -3.35 -5.84
C SER A 129 0.69 -3.24 -5.85
N CYS A 130 1.41 -4.29 -5.41
CA CYS A 130 2.87 -4.33 -5.51
C CYS A 130 3.34 -4.30 -6.95
N GLY A 131 2.72 -5.08 -7.85
CA GLY A 131 3.05 -5.02 -9.28
C GLY A 131 2.80 -3.64 -9.88
N MET A 132 1.70 -2.98 -9.52
CA MET A 132 1.41 -1.61 -9.94
C MET A 132 2.47 -0.59 -9.47
N VAL A 133 2.98 -0.76 -8.25
CA VAL A 133 4.10 0.04 -7.73
C VAL A 133 5.38 -0.26 -8.51
N LEU A 134 5.73 -1.52 -8.70
CA LEU A 134 6.95 -1.95 -9.38
C LEU A 134 6.99 -1.48 -10.85
N ASP A 135 5.88 -1.57 -11.56
CA ASP A 135 5.74 -1.01 -12.92
C ASP A 135 5.98 0.52 -12.94
N THR A 136 5.45 1.25 -11.95
CA THR A 136 5.69 2.70 -11.80
C THR A 136 7.16 3.03 -11.58
N LEU A 137 7.91 2.12 -10.94
CA LEU A 137 9.34 2.24 -10.68
C LEU A 137 10.21 1.73 -11.84
N GLY A 138 9.61 1.39 -12.99
CA GLY A 138 10.33 0.87 -14.16
C GLY A 138 10.81 -0.57 -13.99
N ARG A 139 10.18 -1.33 -13.08
CA ARG A 139 10.53 -2.72 -12.74
C ARG A 139 9.32 -3.63 -12.98
N PRO A 140 8.83 -3.79 -14.22
CA PRO A 140 7.69 -4.66 -14.46
C PRO A 140 8.02 -6.10 -14.05
N VAL A 141 7.10 -6.72 -13.31
CA VAL A 141 7.23 -8.10 -12.82
C VAL A 141 6.01 -8.92 -13.23
N ASN A 142 6.17 -10.24 -13.26
CA ASN A 142 5.04 -11.15 -13.43
C ASN A 142 4.20 -11.18 -12.15
N LEU A 143 2.92 -10.78 -12.24
CA LEU A 143 2.02 -10.71 -11.08
C LEU A 143 1.76 -12.09 -10.45
N GLY A 144 1.76 -13.16 -11.25
CA GLY A 144 1.62 -14.53 -10.75
C GLY A 144 2.79 -14.92 -9.84
N THR A 145 4.01 -14.48 -10.17
CA THR A 145 5.19 -14.67 -9.33
C THR A 145 5.03 -13.96 -7.98
N LEU A 146 4.55 -12.71 -7.98
CA LEU A 146 4.30 -11.97 -6.73
C LEU A 146 3.27 -12.67 -5.83
N VAL A 147 2.18 -13.18 -6.43
CA VAL A 147 1.11 -13.90 -5.72
C VAL A 147 1.64 -15.19 -5.10
N GLN A 148 2.48 -15.93 -5.84
CA GLN A 148 3.11 -17.16 -5.36
C GLN A 148 4.11 -16.87 -4.23
N GLN A 149 4.96 -15.85 -4.39
CA GLN A 149 6.03 -15.49 -3.46
C GLN A 149 5.50 -15.07 -2.08
N ILE A 150 4.40 -14.31 -2.05
CA ILE A 150 3.82 -13.84 -0.79
C ILE A 150 2.91 -14.88 -0.12
N GLN A 151 2.59 -15.99 -0.79
CA GLN A 151 1.74 -17.06 -0.26
C GLN A 151 0.40 -16.54 0.26
N VAL A 152 -0.42 -15.98 -0.64
CA VAL A 152 -1.71 -15.36 -0.27
C VAL A 152 -2.62 -16.36 0.47
N GLY A 153 -2.98 -16.02 1.71
CA GLY A 153 -3.89 -16.82 2.53
C GLY A 153 -5.36 -16.55 2.23
N ARG A 154 -6.25 -17.32 2.88
CA ARG A 154 -7.71 -17.19 2.74
C ARG A 154 -8.26 -15.80 3.08
N ASN A 155 -7.56 -15.05 3.94
CA ASN A 155 -7.93 -13.70 4.36
C ASN A 155 -7.09 -12.61 3.67
N GLY A 156 -6.32 -12.97 2.63
CA GLY A 156 -5.34 -12.09 2.01
C GLY A 156 -4.03 -12.02 2.78
N VAL A 157 -3.36 -10.87 2.62
CA VAL A 157 -2.01 -10.61 3.12
C VAL A 157 -1.97 -9.30 3.88
N GLY A 158 -1.19 -9.27 4.96
CA GLY A 158 -0.95 -8.05 5.73
C GLY A 158 -0.14 -7.02 4.93
N ILE A 159 -0.38 -5.74 5.17
CA ILE A 159 0.34 -4.63 4.50
C ILE A 159 1.84 -4.65 4.83
N ASP A 160 2.22 -5.10 6.02
CA ASP A 160 3.61 -5.30 6.40
C ASP A 160 4.32 -6.34 5.52
N SER A 161 3.60 -7.39 5.10
CA SER A 161 4.11 -8.40 4.19
C SER A 161 4.30 -7.86 2.76
N LEU A 162 3.48 -6.89 2.34
CA LEU A 162 3.67 -6.18 1.07
C LEU A 162 4.97 -5.36 1.05
N ALA A 163 5.33 -4.75 2.19
CA ALA A 163 6.61 -4.06 2.29
C ALA A 163 7.79 -5.03 2.11
N LYS A 164 7.73 -6.20 2.74
CA LYS A 164 8.75 -7.26 2.58
C LYS A 164 8.83 -7.78 1.14
N LEU A 165 7.69 -7.96 0.49
CA LEU A 165 7.63 -8.35 -0.92
C LEU A 165 8.29 -7.29 -1.82
N LEU A 166 7.99 -6.02 -1.63
CA LEU A 166 8.64 -4.94 -2.38
C LEU A 166 10.15 -4.87 -2.10
N GLN A 167 10.56 -5.09 -0.85
CA GLN A 167 11.97 -5.15 -0.48
C GLN A 167 12.70 -6.31 -1.16
N SER A 168 12.08 -7.49 -1.30
CA SER A 168 12.68 -8.60 -2.06
C SER A 168 12.85 -8.30 -3.55
N GLU A 169 12.05 -7.37 -4.11
CA GLU A 169 12.21 -6.85 -5.47
C GLU A 169 13.21 -5.68 -5.57
N GLY A 170 13.96 -5.42 -4.48
CA GLY A 170 14.98 -4.38 -4.42
C GLY A 170 14.43 -2.96 -4.27
N VAL A 171 13.16 -2.81 -3.83
CA VAL A 171 12.56 -1.50 -3.57
C VAL A 171 12.77 -1.11 -2.11
N ASN A 172 13.22 0.13 -1.86
CA ASN A 172 13.30 0.69 -0.51
C ASN A 172 11.89 1.05 0.00
N ALA A 173 11.16 0.02 0.43
CA ALA A 173 9.81 0.11 0.94
C ALA A 173 9.79 0.01 2.47
N SER A 174 8.87 0.73 3.12
CA SER A 174 8.69 0.67 4.57
C SER A 174 7.21 0.60 4.92
N TYR A 175 6.84 -0.40 5.70
CA TYR A 175 5.55 -0.42 6.37
C TYR A 175 5.45 0.74 7.37
N GLN A 176 4.29 1.36 7.47
CA GLN A 176 3.94 2.31 8.50
C GLN A 176 2.56 2.03 9.06
N SER A 177 2.51 1.70 10.35
CA SER A 177 1.29 1.80 11.15
C SER A 177 1.03 3.27 11.51
N ARG A 178 -0.25 3.68 11.53
CA ARG A 178 -0.68 5.06 11.84
C ARG A 178 -0.21 6.11 10.83
N LEU A 179 0.02 5.72 9.57
CA LEU A 179 0.38 6.62 8.47
C LEU A 179 -0.69 7.72 8.31
N SER A 180 -0.34 8.96 8.65
CA SER A 180 -1.25 10.11 8.54
C SER A 180 -1.47 10.52 7.08
N ILE A 181 -2.54 11.27 6.82
CA ILE A 181 -2.78 11.86 5.48
C ILE A 181 -1.62 12.76 5.07
N GLU A 182 -1.04 13.52 6.00
CA GLU A 182 0.08 14.41 5.70
C GLU A 182 1.36 13.63 5.39
N ALA A 183 1.65 12.56 6.14
CA ALA A 183 2.77 11.68 5.84
C ALA A 183 2.58 10.98 4.50
N LEU A 184 1.35 10.56 4.16
CA LEU A 184 1.02 9.96 2.86
C LEU A 184 1.19 10.98 1.72
N ARG A 185 0.76 12.24 1.92
CA ARG A 185 0.96 13.33 0.97
C ARG A 185 2.44 13.55 0.70
N LYS A 186 3.24 13.70 1.76
CA LYS A 186 4.70 13.87 1.64
C LYS A 186 5.36 12.68 0.95
N ALA A 187 4.97 11.45 1.30
CA ALA A 187 5.52 10.24 0.70
C ALA A 187 5.23 10.11 -0.80
N THR A 188 4.17 10.75 -1.29
CA THR A 188 3.73 10.66 -2.69
C THR A 188 3.99 11.92 -3.53
N ALA A 189 4.48 13.00 -2.90
CA ALA A 189 4.69 14.30 -3.55
C ALA A 189 5.65 14.23 -4.75
N ASP A 190 6.73 13.44 -4.66
CA ASP A 190 7.74 13.32 -5.72
C ASP A 190 7.37 12.26 -6.79
N GLY A 191 6.08 11.93 -6.87
CA GLY A 191 5.56 10.93 -7.79
C GLY A 191 5.80 9.48 -7.35
N ASN A 192 6.34 9.25 -6.15
CA ASN A 192 6.43 7.91 -5.58
C ASN A 192 5.01 7.39 -5.26
N PRO A 193 4.61 6.20 -5.70
CA PRO A 193 3.35 5.62 -5.26
C PRO A 193 3.47 5.10 -3.81
N ALA A 194 2.35 4.96 -3.13
CA ALA A 194 2.24 4.28 -1.85
C ALA A 194 1.14 3.21 -1.92
N ILE A 195 1.26 2.13 -1.14
CA ILE A 195 0.17 1.16 -0.97
C ILE A 195 -0.51 1.47 0.35
N VAL A 196 -1.84 1.52 0.39
CA VAL A 196 -2.59 1.79 1.62
C VAL A 196 -3.72 0.78 1.80
N ALA A 197 -4.08 0.54 3.06
CA ALA A 197 -5.24 -0.27 3.39
C ALA A 197 -6.47 0.59 3.65
N VAL A 198 -7.58 0.19 3.06
CA VAL A 198 -8.90 0.81 3.20
C VAL A 198 -9.93 -0.25 3.58
N LYS A 199 -11.00 0.17 4.25
CA LYS A 199 -12.17 -0.65 4.54
C LYS A 199 -13.10 -0.67 3.33
N LEU A 200 -13.53 -1.86 2.94
CA LEU A 200 -14.69 -2.11 2.08
C LEU A 200 -15.73 -2.93 2.86
N GLU A 201 -16.94 -3.05 2.33
CA GLU A 201 -18.01 -3.83 2.98
C GLU A 201 -17.60 -5.29 3.22
N GLY A 202 -16.80 -5.87 2.33
CA GLY A 202 -16.30 -7.26 2.44
C GLY A 202 -15.00 -7.43 3.25
N GLY A 203 -14.45 -6.37 3.85
CA GLY A 203 -13.21 -6.44 4.63
C GLY A 203 -12.14 -5.44 4.18
N GLY A 204 -10.89 -5.72 4.54
CA GLY A 204 -9.77 -4.86 4.18
C GLY A 204 -9.35 -5.00 2.72
N HIS A 205 -8.95 -3.89 2.11
CA HIS A 205 -8.54 -3.82 0.72
C HIS A 205 -7.27 -2.99 0.57
N ALA A 206 -6.35 -3.43 -0.28
CA ALA A 206 -5.13 -2.71 -0.61
C ALA A 206 -5.31 -1.96 -1.94
N VAL A 207 -5.00 -0.67 -1.93
CA VAL A 207 -5.01 0.18 -3.12
C VAL A 207 -3.70 0.94 -3.24
N VAL A 208 -3.39 1.40 -4.45
CA VAL A 208 -2.23 2.27 -4.69
C VAL A 208 -2.68 3.72 -4.70
N VAL A 209 -1.99 4.56 -3.92
CA VAL A 209 -2.14 6.01 -3.91
C VAL A 209 -0.97 6.61 -4.66
N ASP A 210 -1.27 7.32 -5.75
CA ASP A 210 -0.25 8.01 -6.55
C ASP A 210 0.01 9.45 -6.09
N GLY A 211 -0.86 10.01 -5.24
CA GLY A 211 -0.74 11.38 -4.75
C GLY A 211 -2.03 11.92 -4.15
N ILE A 212 -1.90 12.98 -3.36
CA ILE A 212 -3.02 13.80 -2.87
C ILE A 212 -2.91 15.19 -3.52
N THR A 213 -3.96 15.61 -4.22
CA THR A 213 -3.97 16.80 -5.10
C THR A 213 -5.33 17.48 -5.06
N THR A 214 -5.47 18.65 -5.68
CA THR A 214 -6.76 19.30 -5.89
C THR A 214 -7.34 18.99 -7.27
N ARG A 215 -8.64 18.70 -7.36
CA ARG A 215 -9.43 18.61 -8.60
C ARG A 215 -10.74 19.36 -8.40
N GLN A 216 -11.05 20.29 -9.30
CA GLN A 216 -12.26 21.10 -9.23
C GLN A 216 -12.42 21.84 -7.88
N GLY A 217 -11.30 22.34 -7.34
CA GLY A 217 -11.28 23.00 -6.02
C GLY A 217 -11.39 22.07 -4.82
N VAL A 218 -11.54 20.75 -5.01
CA VAL A 218 -11.68 19.75 -3.95
C VAL A 218 -10.39 18.94 -3.80
N GLU A 219 -9.95 18.72 -2.56
CA GLU A 219 -8.85 17.79 -2.30
C GLU A 219 -9.25 16.35 -2.57
N VAL A 220 -8.42 15.63 -3.30
CA VAL A 220 -8.64 14.25 -3.71
C VAL A 220 -7.40 13.40 -3.54
N VAL A 221 -7.63 12.10 -3.33
CA VAL A 221 -6.62 11.05 -3.40
C VAL A 221 -6.69 10.41 -4.78
N SER A 222 -5.55 10.32 -5.47
CA SER A 222 -5.45 9.66 -6.77
C SER A 222 -5.17 8.18 -6.56
N ILE A 223 -6.14 7.33 -6.90
CA ILE A 223 -6.15 5.90 -6.56
C ILE A 223 -6.03 5.07 -7.83
N ARG A 224 -5.23 4.00 -7.75
CA ARG A 224 -5.34 2.82 -8.62
C ARG A 224 -5.80 1.65 -7.77
N ASP A 225 -6.91 1.08 -8.18
CA ASP A 225 -7.65 0.08 -7.43
C ASP A 225 -7.57 -1.26 -8.18
N PRO A 226 -6.94 -2.29 -7.58
CA PRO A 226 -6.83 -3.59 -8.22
C PRO A 226 -8.20 -4.26 -8.38
N TRP A 227 -9.24 -3.84 -7.64
CA TRP A 227 -10.59 -4.35 -7.81
C TRP A 227 -11.13 -3.95 -9.20
N LYS A 228 -11.21 -4.93 -10.11
CA LYS A 228 -11.57 -4.75 -11.53
C LYS A 228 -10.62 -3.83 -12.33
N GLY A 229 -9.46 -3.48 -11.78
CA GLY A 229 -8.46 -2.66 -12.47
C GLY A 229 -8.96 -1.25 -12.78
N ALA A 230 -9.44 -0.54 -11.76
CA ALA A 230 -9.96 0.82 -11.90
C ALA A 230 -8.94 1.88 -11.48
N GLN A 231 -9.07 3.09 -11.99
CA GLN A 231 -8.38 4.27 -11.46
C GLN A 231 -9.34 5.44 -11.36
N TYR A 232 -9.23 6.20 -10.26
CA TYR A 232 -10.13 7.31 -9.97
C TYR A 232 -9.47 8.28 -9.00
N HIS A 233 -10.01 9.50 -8.97
CA HIS A 233 -9.83 10.42 -7.87
C HIS A 233 -10.98 10.21 -6.89
N GLU A 234 -10.68 10.08 -5.60
CA GLU A 234 -11.69 10.05 -4.53
C GLU A 234 -11.51 11.29 -3.66
N GLN A 235 -12.62 11.94 -3.29
CA GLN A 235 -12.58 13.07 -2.36
C GLN A 235 -11.86 12.67 -1.06
N LEU A 236 -10.97 13.53 -0.59
CA LEU A 236 -10.09 13.23 0.53
C LEU A 236 -10.89 12.90 1.80
N ASP A 237 -12.01 13.58 2.04
CA ASP A 237 -12.83 13.34 3.23
C ASP A 237 -13.61 12.03 3.16
N VAL A 238 -14.02 11.60 1.96
CA VAL A 238 -14.60 10.26 1.73
C VAL A 238 -13.54 9.19 1.97
N PHE A 239 -12.33 9.37 1.43
CA PHE A 239 -11.22 8.44 1.64
C PHE A 239 -10.87 8.27 3.12
N LYS A 240 -10.82 9.36 3.89
CA LYS A 240 -10.50 9.33 5.33
C LYS A 240 -11.44 8.44 6.15
N GLN A 241 -12.72 8.37 5.77
CA GLN A 241 -13.73 7.57 6.50
C GLN A 241 -13.45 6.07 6.46
N ARG A 242 -12.76 5.59 5.41
CA ARG A 242 -12.44 4.18 5.20
C ARG A 242 -10.95 3.86 5.34
N TYR A 243 -10.09 4.85 5.49
CA TYR A 243 -8.64 4.65 5.53
C TYR A 243 -8.20 4.05 6.87
N TYR A 244 -7.55 2.87 6.85
CA TYR A 244 -7.05 2.22 8.06
C TYR A 244 -5.82 2.87 8.67
N ARG A 245 -5.27 3.92 8.04
CA ARG A 245 -4.04 4.59 8.48
C ARG A 245 -2.86 3.63 8.52
N GLN A 246 -2.82 2.71 7.57
CA GLN A 246 -1.73 1.77 7.39
C GLN A 246 -1.34 1.73 5.92
N GLY A 247 -0.05 1.66 5.66
CA GLY A 247 0.44 1.62 4.29
C GLY A 247 1.91 1.23 4.18
N VAL A 248 2.34 1.06 2.95
CA VAL A 248 3.73 0.94 2.54
C VAL A 248 4.10 2.21 1.79
N ILE A 249 5.12 2.91 2.29
CA ILE A 249 5.72 4.05 1.60
C ILE A 249 7.00 3.61 0.89
N ILE A 250 7.27 4.21 -0.27
CA ILE A 250 8.51 3.99 -1.03
C ILE A 250 9.44 5.17 -0.79
N LYS A 251 10.70 4.90 -0.46
CA LYS A 251 11.72 5.92 -0.16
C LYS A 251 12.77 5.96 -1.26
N GLY A 252 13.12 7.15 -1.72
CA GLY A 252 14.31 7.37 -2.56
C GLY A 252 14.28 6.75 -3.96
N SER A 253 13.10 6.58 -4.56
CA SER A 253 12.97 6.06 -5.92
C SER A 253 13.20 7.09 -7.03
N LYS A 254 13.41 8.37 -6.69
CA LYS A 254 13.88 9.46 -7.56
C LYS A 254 14.68 10.46 -6.75
#